data_AF-A0A2V7XQK1-F1
#
_entry.id   AF-A0A2V7XQK1-F1
#
_cell.length_a   1.000
_cell.length_b   1.000
_cell.length_c   1.000
_cell.angle_alpha   90.00
_cell.angle_beta   90.00
_cell.angle_gamma   90.00
#
_symmetry.space_group_name_H-M   'P 1'
#
loop_
_entity.id
_entity.type
_entity.pdbx_description
1 polymer ?
#
loop_
_entity_poly.entity_id
_entity_poly.type
_entity_poly.pdbx_seq_one_letter_code
_entity_poly.pdbx_strand_id
1 'polypeptide(L)'
;LNAAAQSVTIVSKVTRDDGPPSTTTSYISEDHARWSGGEGEVIIDAKTGQMITLDNKKKTYYITTRKDVDDLAAKMKEHMNSPEMKRAQEAMKNLPPDQRKQMEAAMGSMFTFDVQKLGNSRKIAGYNCDEWSVTMGQMSKTVECVSTEVKFPPLAWNVYKSFTDSMKSLTTAMGPMAANMEKMQEQFKKMKGFPLASKTTVNVMGRKSVTSSEVTEIKHSPIPASAWDVPAGYTKIDNPMTKAFSRGR
;
A
#
# COMPACT_ATOMS: atom_id res chain seq x y z
N LEU A 1 -22.92 8.51 -28.65
CA LEU A 1 -23.10 7.62 -27.48
C LEU A 1 -21.77 7.56 -26.75
N ASN A 2 -21.69 8.23 -25.59
CA ASN A 2 -20.47 8.47 -24.82
C ASN A 2 -19.84 7.17 -24.36
N ALA A 3 -18.55 6.97 -24.66
CA ALA A 3 -17.72 5.97 -24.01
C ALA A 3 -17.46 6.41 -22.56
N ALA A 4 -18.38 6.08 -21.64
CA ALA A 4 -18.09 6.16 -20.22
C ALA A 4 -16.85 5.31 -19.94
N ALA A 5 -15.87 5.88 -19.23
CA ALA A 5 -14.74 5.12 -18.70
C ALA A 5 -15.30 3.94 -17.90
N GLN A 6 -15.15 2.73 -18.43
CA GLN A 6 -15.83 1.56 -17.90
C GLN A 6 -15.26 1.27 -16.51
N SER A 7 -16.11 1.33 -15.49
CA SER A 7 -15.75 0.87 -14.15
C SER A 7 -15.38 -0.62 -14.22
N VAL A 8 -14.49 -1.04 -13.34
CA VAL A 8 -13.90 -2.38 -13.34
C VAL A 8 -14.24 -3.09 -12.04
N THR A 9 -14.78 -4.29 -12.16
CA THR A 9 -14.91 -5.25 -11.05
C THR A 9 -13.86 -6.33 -11.23
N ILE A 10 -13.12 -6.64 -10.16
CA ILE A 10 -12.06 -7.64 -10.15
C ILE A 10 -12.40 -8.66 -9.09
N VAL A 11 -12.51 -9.93 -9.48
CA VAL A 11 -12.70 -11.05 -8.55
C VAL A 11 -11.37 -11.78 -8.44
N SER A 12 -10.92 -11.98 -7.21
CA SER A 12 -9.68 -12.67 -6.90
C SER A 12 -9.90 -13.79 -5.89
N LYS A 13 -9.13 -14.86 -6.03
CA LYS A 13 -8.97 -15.89 -5.01
C LYS A 13 -7.77 -15.56 -4.16
N VAL A 14 -7.96 -15.46 -2.85
CA VAL A 14 -6.91 -15.10 -1.89
C VAL A 14 -6.71 -16.25 -0.91
N THR A 15 -5.47 -16.65 -0.72
CA THR A 15 -5.04 -17.64 0.27
C THR A 15 -4.05 -17.00 1.21
N ARG A 16 -4.22 -17.25 2.52
CA ARG A 16 -3.27 -16.83 3.54
C ARG A 16 -2.69 -18.06 4.22
N ASP A 17 -1.37 -18.10 4.28
CA ASP A 17 -0.56 -19.19 4.81
C ASP A 17 -1.06 -20.51 4.21
N ASP A 18 -1.27 -21.53 5.04
CA ASP A 18 -1.87 -22.82 4.62
C ASP A 18 -3.40 -22.86 4.84
N GLY A 19 -4.03 -21.69 4.99
CA GLY A 19 -5.47 -21.55 5.20
C GLY A 19 -6.30 -21.83 3.95
N PRO A 20 -7.63 -22.01 4.11
CA PRO A 20 -8.52 -22.17 2.97
C PRO A 20 -8.54 -20.89 2.11
N PRO A 21 -8.64 -21.02 0.78
CA PRO A 21 -8.81 -19.86 -0.08
C PRO A 21 -10.17 -19.19 0.16
N SER A 22 -10.19 -17.87 0.00
CA SER A 22 -11.39 -17.04 0.04
C SER A 22 -11.52 -16.25 -1.26
N THR A 23 -12.75 -15.89 -1.62
CA THR A 23 -13.00 -15.02 -2.78
C THR A 23 -13.16 -13.59 -2.30
N THR A 24 -12.49 -12.67 -2.96
CA THR A 24 -12.58 -11.23 -2.70
C THR A 24 -12.96 -10.49 -3.98
N THR A 25 -13.74 -9.42 -3.86
CA THR A 25 -14.11 -8.57 -4.98
C THR A 25 -13.62 -7.15 -4.75
N SER A 26 -12.89 -6.61 -5.73
CA SER A 26 -12.45 -5.21 -5.76
C SER A 26 -13.21 -4.45 -6.83
N TYR A 27 -13.42 -3.16 -6.59
CA TYR A 27 -14.22 -2.28 -7.43
C TYR A 27 -13.43 -1.01 -7.73
N ILE A 28 -13.38 -0.62 -8.99
CA ILE A 28 -12.63 0.55 -9.42
C ILE A 28 -13.49 1.35 -10.39
N SER A 29 -13.75 2.60 -10.03
CA SER A 29 -14.48 3.55 -10.86
C SER A 29 -13.63 4.81 -11.06
N GLU A 30 -14.20 5.83 -11.69
CA GLU A 30 -13.52 7.10 -11.91
C GLU A 30 -13.25 7.84 -10.59
N ASP A 31 -14.17 7.76 -9.62
CA ASP A 31 -14.13 8.54 -8.38
C ASP A 31 -14.03 7.70 -7.11
N HIS A 32 -14.15 6.37 -7.19
CA HIS A 32 -13.99 5.47 -6.05
C HIS A 32 -13.13 4.27 -6.39
N ALA A 33 -12.39 3.79 -5.40
CA ALA A 33 -11.72 2.50 -5.45
C ALA A 33 -11.96 1.73 -4.15
N ARG A 34 -12.36 0.46 -4.26
CA ARG A 34 -12.46 -0.49 -3.16
C ARG A 34 -11.54 -1.65 -3.45
N TRP A 35 -10.50 -1.77 -2.64
CA TRP A 35 -9.50 -2.83 -2.73
C TRP A 35 -9.76 -3.83 -1.61
N SER A 36 -9.99 -5.08 -1.99
CA SER A 36 -10.23 -6.17 -1.06
C SER A 36 -9.02 -7.10 -1.02
N GLY A 37 -8.55 -7.49 0.16
CA GLY A 37 -7.42 -8.40 0.29
C GLY A 37 -7.24 -8.98 1.68
N GLY A 38 -6.93 -10.27 1.75
CA GLY A 38 -6.58 -10.99 2.98
C GLY A 38 -7.66 -10.94 4.05
N GLU A 39 -7.52 -10.02 5.02
CA GLU A 39 -8.42 -9.86 6.18
C GLU A 39 -9.14 -8.51 6.21
N GLY A 40 -9.04 -7.67 5.18
CA GLY A 40 -9.61 -6.34 5.20
C GLY A 40 -9.82 -5.72 3.83
N GLU A 41 -10.35 -4.52 3.84
CA GLU A 41 -10.70 -3.77 2.63
C GLU A 41 -10.39 -2.29 2.83
N VAL A 42 -10.06 -1.62 1.73
CA VAL A 42 -9.84 -0.17 1.72
C VAL A 42 -10.76 0.44 0.67
N ILE A 43 -11.60 1.35 1.10
CA ILE A 43 -12.45 2.17 0.22
C ILE A 43 -11.85 3.57 0.17
N ILE A 44 -11.66 4.09 -1.02
CA ILE A 44 -11.12 5.43 -1.29
C ILE A 44 -12.19 6.19 -2.06
N ASP A 45 -12.55 7.36 -1.55
CA ASP A 45 -13.33 8.37 -2.26
C ASP A 45 -12.39 9.47 -2.76
N ALA A 46 -12.25 9.56 -4.08
CA ALA A 46 -11.38 10.51 -4.76
C ALA A 46 -11.84 11.96 -4.63
N LYS A 47 -13.14 12.19 -4.45
CA LYS A 47 -13.73 13.54 -4.38
C LYS A 47 -13.46 14.16 -3.02
N THR A 48 -13.61 13.38 -1.95
CA THR A 48 -13.39 13.85 -0.58
C THR A 48 -11.97 13.64 -0.09
N GLY A 49 -11.21 12.75 -0.74
CA GLY A 49 -9.89 12.31 -0.27
C GLY A 49 -9.98 11.45 1.01
N GLN A 50 -11.17 10.93 1.31
CA GLN A 50 -11.42 10.06 2.45
C GLN A 50 -11.01 8.62 2.12
N MET A 51 -10.41 7.95 3.11
CA MET A 51 -10.10 6.53 3.06
C MET A 51 -10.80 5.81 4.22
N ILE A 52 -11.56 4.77 3.91
CA ILE A 52 -12.19 3.89 4.90
C ILE A 52 -11.41 2.59 4.90
N THR A 53 -10.90 2.20 6.07
CA THR A 53 -10.22 0.91 6.24
C THR A 53 -11.12 -0.01 7.05
N LEU A 54 -11.40 -1.19 6.50
CA LEU A 54 -12.26 -2.22 7.07
C LEU A 54 -11.42 -3.41 7.52
N ASP A 55 -11.63 -3.88 8.74
CA ASP A 55 -11.11 -5.13 9.27
C ASP A 55 -12.25 -6.16 9.25
N ASN A 56 -12.16 -7.12 8.32
CA ASN A 56 -13.22 -8.10 8.08
C ASN A 56 -13.29 -9.16 9.17
N LYS A 57 -12.21 -9.36 9.92
CA LYS A 57 -12.12 -10.32 11.03
C LYS A 57 -12.75 -9.75 12.29
N LYS A 58 -12.45 -8.49 12.61
CA LYS A 58 -12.99 -7.80 13.79
C LYS A 58 -14.34 -7.15 13.54
N LYS A 59 -14.75 -7.03 12.26
CA LYS A 59 -15.94 -6.26 11.86
C LYS A 59 -15.88 -4.84 12.41
N THR A 60 -14.72 -4.21 12.25
CA THR A 60 -14.51 -2.81 12.63
C THR A 60 -14.04 -2.01 11.43
N TYR A 61 -14.28 -0.71 11.43
CA TYR A 61 -13.73 0.18 10.43
C TYR A 61 -13.31 1.51 11.05
N TYR A 62 -12.36 2.17 10.43
CA TYR A 62 -12.02 3.55 10.75
C TYR A 62 -11.90 4.36 9.47
N ILE A 63 -12.01 5.67 9.64
CA ILE A 63 -11.93 6.64 8.57
C ILE A 63 -10.63 7.43 8.74
N THR A 64 -9.91 7.59 7.65
CA THR A 64 -8.77 8.50 7.52
C THR A 64 -9.16 9.62 6.57
N THR A 65 -9.14 10.84 7.09
CA THR A 65 -9.39 12.06 6.33
C THR A 65 -8.09 12.74 5.96
N ARG A 66 -8.13 13.75 5.08
CA ARG A 66 -6.96 14.59 4.79
C ARG A 66 -6.39 15.24 6.05
N LYS A 67 -7.28 15.73 6.94
CA LYS A 67 -6.89 16.32 8.22
C LYS A 67 -6.12 15.34 9.10
N ASP A 68 -6.54 14.07 9.17
CA ASP A 68 -5.83 13.06 9.96
C ASP A 68 -4.39 12.86 9.45
N VAL A 69 -4.20 12.90 8.14
CA VAL A 69 -2.87 12.81 7.50
C VAL A 69 -2.03 14.05 7.80
N ASP A 70 -2.62 15.25 7.71
CA ASP A 70 -1.92 16.50 7.99
C ASP A 70 -1.52 16.60 9.48
N ASP A 71 -2.42 16.21 10.40
CA ASP A 71 -2.14 16.16 11.84
C ASP A 71 -1.06 15.12 12.16
N LEU A 72 -1.07 13.97 11.48
CA LEU A 72 -0.02 12.96 11.61
C LEU A 72 1.33 13.49 11.12
N ALA A 73 1.37 14.19 9.97
CA ALA A 73 2.59 14.78 9.44
C ALA A 73 3.15 15.86 10.38
N ALA A 74 2.29 16.70 10.96
CA ALA A 74 2.68 17.70 11.94
C ALA A 74 3.29 17.07 13.21
N LYS A 75 2.64 16.04 13.77
CA LYS A 75 3.17 15.29 14.93
C LYS A 75 4.49 14.59 14.62
N MET A 76 4.62 14.00 13.43
CA MET A 76 5.88 13.39 13.00
C MET A 76 6.99 14.43 12.94
N LYS A 77 6.72 15.62 12.37
CA LYS A 77 7.67 16.73 12.33
C LYS A 77 8.05 17.21 13.72
N GLU A 78 7.10 17.31 14.66
CA GLU A 78 7.37 17.65 16.05
C GLU A 78 8.26 16.61 16.73
N HIS A 79 7.93 15.33 16.58
CA HIS A 79 8.71 14.22 17.15
C HIS A 79 10.14 14.19 16.60
N MET A 80 10.32 14.39 15.29
CA MET A 80 11.64 14.51 14.66
C MET A 80 12.48 15.69 15.17
N ASN A 81 11.82 16.74 15.68
CA ASN A 81 12.46 17.90 16.28
C ASN A 81 12.58 17.83 17.81
N SER A 82 12.13 16.73 18.42
CA SER A 82 12.17 16.53 19.87
C SER A 82 13.62 16.51 20.39
N PRO A 83 13.88 16.91 21.65
CA PRO A 83 15.21 16.84 22.24
C PRO A 83 15.80 15.43 22.23
N GLU A 84 14.96 14.40 22.38
CA GLU A 84 15.38 12.99 22.30
C GLU A 84 15.91 12.64 20.91
N MET A 85 15.15 12.97 19.86
CA MET A 85 15.60 12.74 18.48
C MET A 85 16.82 13.58 18.10
N LYS A 86 16.92 14.82 18.60
CA LYS A 86 18.11 15.66 18.40
C LYS A 86 19.35 15.05 19.08
N ARG A 87 19.22 14.59 20.33
CA ARG A 87 20.31 13.88 21.02
C ARG A 87 20.68 12.58 20.31
N ALA A 88 19.70 11.83 19.83
CA ALA A 88 19.96 10.64 19.02
C ALA A 88 20.73 11.01 17.74
N GLN A 89 20.33 12.06 17.01
CA GLN A 89 21.04 12.56 15.83
C GLN A 89 22.46 13.05 16.16
N GLU A 90 22.66 13.72 17.30
CA GLU A 90 23.97 14.17 17.76
C GLU A 90 24.87 13.00 18.15
N ALA A 91 24.34 12.01 18.88
CA ALA A 91 25.04 10.79 19.20
C ALA A 91 25.49 10.06 17.92
N MET A 92 24.61 9.97 16.91
CA MET A 92 24.94 9.42 15.59
C MET A 92 26.07 10.19 14.89
N LYS A 93 26.06 11.53 14.97
CA LYS A 93 27.10 12.41 14.42
C LYS A 93 28.43 12.32 15.17
N ASN A 94 28.44 11.81 16.40
CA ASN A 94 29.64 11.63 17.21
C ASN A 94 30.22 10.22 17.11
N LEU A 95 29.53 9.28 16.44
CA LEU A 95 30.08 7.96 16.18
C LEU A 95 31.26 8.03 15.19
N PRO A 96 32.27 7.16 15.35
CA PRO A 96 33.34 7.03 14.37
C PRO A 96 32.78 6.81 12.96
N PRO A 97 33.43 7.35 11.91
CA PRO A 97 32.93 7.27 10.53
C PRO A 97 32.56 5.85 10.08
N ASP A 98 33.35 4.84 10.48
CA ASP A 98 33.10 3.44 10.12
C ASP A 98 31.87 2.86 10.83
N GLN A 99 31.67 3.19 12.11
CA GLN A 99 30.48 2.78 12.85
C GLN A 99 29.22 3.48 12.34
N ARG A 100 29.33 4.76 11.98
CA ARG A 100 28.23 5.51 11.37
C ARG A 100 27.82 4.89 10.03
N LYS A 101 28.79 4.61 9.16
CA LYS A 101 28.54 3.94 7.87
C LYS A 101 27.92 2.56 8.06
N GLN A 102 28.40 1.77 9.01
CA GLN A 102 27.80 0.45 9.31
C GLN A 102 26.35 0.57 9.75
N MET A 103 26.04 1.52 10.64
CA MET A 103 24.67 1.71 11.12
C MET A 103 23.75 2.31 10.05
N GLU A 104 24.22 3.26 9.25
CA GLU A 104 23.49 3.78 8.09
C GLU A 104 23.24 2.68 7.04
N ALA A 105 24.22 1.81 6.80
CA ALA A 105 24.07 0.67 5.89
C ALA A 105 23.08 -0.38 6.46
N ALA A 106 23.14 -0.68 7.76
CA ALA A 106 22.19 -1.58 8.40
C ALA A 106 20.76 -1.04 8.31
N MET A 107 20.54 0.24 8.65
CA MET A 107 19.22 0.87 8.57
C MET A 107 18.75 1.03 7.12
N GLY A 108 19.64 1.36 6.18
CA GLY A 108 19.35 1.47 4.75
C GLY A 108 19.03 0.13 4.08
N SER A 109 19.74 -0.94 4.46
CA SER A 109 19.52 -2.30 3.95
C SER A 109 18.14 -2.87 4.29
N MET A 110 17.58 -2.46 5.44
CA MET A 110 16.21 -2.84 5.84
C MET A 110 15.15 -2.25 4.89
N PHE A 111 15.38 -1.05 4.36
CA PHE A 111 14.47 -0.34 3.44
C PHE A 111 14.96 -0.33 1.99
N THR A 112 15.80 -1.29 1.61
CA THR A 112 16.25 -1.41 0.21
C THR A 112 15.18 -2.10 -0.61
N PHE A 113 14.68 -1.40 -1.62
CA PHE A 113 13.71 -1.95 -2.57
C PHE A 113 14.42 -2.37 -3.86
N ASP A 114 14.14 -3.57 -4.32
CA ASP A 114 14.59 -4.04 -5.62
C ASP A 114 13.41 -4.63 -6.40
N VAL A 115 13.36 -4.28 -7.69
CA VAL A 115 12.28 -4.64 -8.60
C VAL A 115 12.90 -5.25 -9.85
N GLN A 116 12.62 -6.53 -10.06
CA GLN A 116 13.23 -7.33 -11.12
C GLN A 116 12.18 -8.05 -11.95
N LYS A 117 12.33 -8.04 -13.27
CA LYS A 117 11.53 -8.89 -14.16
C LYS A 117 12.11 -10.31 -14.12
N LEU A 118 11.27 -11.32 -13.92
CA LEU A 118 11.70 -12.72 -13.75
C LEU A 118 11.77 -13.52 -15.05
N GLY A 119 11.34 -12.94 -16.18
CA GLY A 119 11.41 -13.57 -17.50
C GLY A 119 10.31 -14.60 -17.79
N ASN A 120 9.50 -14.97 -16.80
CA ASN A 120 8.33 -15.81 -16.99
C ASN A 120 7.11 -14.96 -17.39
N SER A 121 6.22 -15.53 -18.20
CA SER A 121 4.93 -14.95 -18.52
C SER A 121 3.82 -15.99 -18.35
N ARG A 122 2.62 -15.52 -18.02
CA ARG A 122 1.42 -16.35 -17.83
C ARG A 122 0.20 -15.65 -18.43
N LYS A 123 -0.88 -16.40 -18.58
CA LYS A 123 -2.20 -15.87 -18.94
C LYS A 123 -3.16 -16.07 -17.78
N ILE A 124 -3.71 -14.99 -17.24
CA ILE A 124 -4.61 -15.01 -16.07
C ILE A 124 -5.87 -14.23 -16.42
N ALA A 125 -7.04 -14.81 -16.16
CA ALA A 125 -8.35 -14.22 -16.49
C ALA A 125 -8.47 -13.68 -17.93
N GLY A 126 -7.76 -14.31 -18.88
CA GLY A 126 -7.77 -13.90 -20.29
C GLY A 126 -6.68 -12.90 -20.71
N TYR A 127 -5.90 -12.36 -19.77
CA TYR A 127 -4.88 -11.34 -20.00
C TYR A 127 -3.47 -11.90 -19.86
N ASN A 128 -2.55 -11.46 -20.71
CA ASN A 128 -1.13 -11.80 -20.57
C ASN A 128 -0.51 -10.99 -19.43
N CYS A 129 0.34 -11.62 -18.64
CA CYS A 129 1.11 -10.97 -17.59
C CYS A 129 2.54 -11.49 -17.55
N ASP A 130 3.46 -10.59 -17.17
CA ASP A 130 4.86 -10.90 -16.95
C ASP A 130 5.14 -11.00 -15.46
N GLU A 131 5.98 -11.93 -15.05
CA GLU A 131 6.36 -12.07 -13.65
C GLU A 131 7.45 -11.08 -13.24
N TRP A 132 7.24 -10.45 -12.09
CA TRP A 132 8.17 -9.54 -11.45
C TRP A 132 8.38 -9.96 -9.99
N SER A 133 9.57 -9.71 -9.47
CA SER A 133 9.89 -9.81 -8.06
C SER A 133 10.09 -8.41 -7.49
N VAL A 134 9.40 -8.11 -6.40
CA VAL A 134 9.62 -6.95 -5.54
C VAL A 134 10.18 -7.45 -4.22
N THR A 135 11.38 -7.02 -3.85
CA THR A 135 11.96 -7.30 -2.54
C THR A 135 12.09 -6.02 -1.73
N MET A 136 11.82 -6.12 -0.43
CA MET A 136 12.07 -5.06 0.54
C MET A 136 13.00 -5.63 1.62
N GLY A 137 14.30 -5.39 1.44
CA GLY A 137 15.36 -5.95 2.26
C GLY A 137 15.18 -7.46 2.49
N GLN A 138 15.38 -7.88 3.73
CA GLN A 138 15.09 -9.26 4.18
C GLN A 138 13.65 -9.43 4.70
N MET A 139 12.87 -8.35 4.78
CA MET A 139 11.55 -8.35 5.42
C MET A 139 10.47 -8.95 4.52
N SER A 140 10.48 -8.66 3.22
CA SER A 140 9.46 -9.20 2.34
C SER A 140 9.96 -9.44 0.92
N LYS A 141 9.39 -10.47 0.30
CA LYS A 141 9.50 -10.75 -1.13
C LYS A 141 8.11 -10.97 -1.70
N THR A 142 7.73 -10.18 -2.69
CA THR A 142 6.50 -10.36 -3.46
C THR A 142 6.87 -10.77 -4.87
N VAL A 143 6.26 -11.84 -5.37
CA VAL A 143 6.26 -12.17 -6.80
C VAL A 143 4.91 -11.81 -7.37
N GLU A 144 4.86 -10.99 -8.41
CA GLU A 144 3.63 -10.54 -9.05
C GLU A 144 3.61 -10.91 -10.53
N CYS A 145 2.46 -11.31 -11.06
CA CYS A 145 2.25 -11.40 -12.50
C CYS A 145 1.50 -10.16 -12.95
N VAL A 146 2.19 -9.24 -13.63
CA VAL A 146 1.69 -7.90 -13.94
C VAL A 146 1.27 -7.81 -15.40
N SER A 147 0.06 -7.32 -15.64
CA SER A 147 -0.49 -7.11 -16.99
C SER A 147 -0.66 -5.63 -17.31
N THR A 148 -0.24 -5.24 -18.50
CA THR A 148 -0.50 -3.90 -19.08
C THR A 148 -1.77 -3.87 -19.94
N GLU A 149 -2.41 -5.02 -20.16
CA GLU A 149 -3.58 -5.15 -21.06
C GLU A 149 -4.89 -4.77 -20.36
N VAL A 150 -4.91 -4.78 -19.02
CA VAL A 150 -6.10 -4.44 -18.24
C VAL A 150 -6.37 -2.94 -18.34
N LYS A 151 -7.49 -2.59 -18.97
CA LYS A 151 -7.97 -1.22 -19.05
C LYS A 151 -8.65 -0.85 -17.75
N PHE A 152 -8.09 0.13 -17.05
CA PHE A 152 -8.75 0.78 -15.93
C PHE A 152 -9.48 2.03 -16.42
N PRO A 153 -10.53 2.49 -15.72
CA PRO A 153 -10.90 3.89 -15.83
C PRO A 153 -9.65 4.73 -15.54
N PRO A 154 -9.58 6.00 -15.99
CA PRO A 154 -8.55 6.92 -15.54
C PRO A 154 -8.66 7.02 -14.03
N LEU A 155 -7.98 6.12 -13.32
CA LEU A 155 -8.09 5.92 -11.88
C LEU A 155 -7.61 7.24 -11.30
N ALA A 156 -8.59 8.02 -10.82
CA ALA A 156 -8.56 9.46 -10.87
C ALA A 156 -7.15 10.02 -10.68
N TRP A 157 -6.67 10.80 -11.65
CA TRP A 157 -5.49 11.65 -11.51
C TRP A 157 -5.47 12.37 -10.16
N ASN A 158 -6.64 12.63 -9.57
CA ASN A 158 -6.84 13.16 -8.22
C ASN A 158 -6.57 12.18 -7.06
N VAL A 159 -6.87 10.87 -7.15
CA VAL A 159 -6.46 9.87 -6.14
C VAL A 159 -4.94 9.72 -6.15
N TYR A 160 -4.37 9.57 -7.34
CA TYR A 160 -2.92 9.53 -7.49
C TYR A 160 -2.28 10.81 -6.97
N LYS A 161 -2.75 11.99 -7.42
CA LYS A 161 -2.23 13.30 -7.02
C LYS A 161 -2.39 13.55 -5.51
N SER A 162 -3.57 13.31 -4.94
CA SER A 162 -3.83 13.55 -3.52
C SER A 162 -3.01 12.60 -2.64
N PHE A 163 -2.91 11.32 -3.02
CA PHE A 163 -2.06 10.35 -2.34
C PHE A 163 -0.58 10.74 -2.48
N THR A 164 -0.11 11.11 -3.67
CA THR A 164 1.28 11.55 -3.87
C THR A 164 1.59 12.84 -3.13
N ASP A 165 0.66 13.79 -3.05
CA ASP A 165 0.85 15.05 -2.32
C ASP A 165 0.89 14.81 -0.80
N SER A 166 0.01 13.93 -0.29
CA SER A 166 0.05 13.48 1.11
C SER A 166 1.34 12.72 1.43
N MET A 167 1.74 11.79 0.56
CA MET A 167 2.97 11.02 0.70
C MET A 167 4.20 11.92 0.61
N LYS A 168 4.19 12.95 -0.23
CA LYS A 168 5.27 13.96 -0.35
C LYS A 168 5.44 14.77 0.93
N SER A 169 4.33 15.16 1.56
CA SER A 169 4.35 15.83 2.87
C SER A 169 5.00 14.94 3.94
N LEU A 170 4.60 13.67 3.99
CA LEU A 170 5.18 12.68 4.91
C LEU A 170 6.66 12.41 4.60
N THR A 171 7.04 12.23 3.34
CA THR A 171 8.45 11.99 2.96
C THR A 171 9.34 13.18 3.28
N THR A 172 8.87 14.40 3.03
CA THR A 172 9.63 15.62 3.36
C THR A 172 9.89 15.72 4.87
N ALA A 173 8.94 15.28 5.70
CA ALA A 173 9.08 15.25 7.15
C ALA A 173 10.05 14.17 7.67
N MET A 174 10.40 13.16 6.86
CA MET A 174 11.22 12.01 7.25
C MET A 174 12.73 12.16 6.98
N GLY A 175 13.19 13.28 6.43
CA GLY A 175 14.62 13.59 6.28
C GLY A 175 15.38 12.59 5.40
N PRO A 176 16.53 12.03 5.82
CA PRO A 176 17.33 11.09 5.02
C PRO A 176 16.59 9.84 4.51
N MET A 177 15.49 9.43 5.16
CA MET A 177 14.63 8.34 4.65
C MET A 177 13.87 8.71 3.36
N ALA A 178 13.73 10.00 3.03
CA ALA A 178 13.12 10.46 1.79
C ALA A 178 13.88 9.99 0.54
N ALA A 179 15.22 9.93 0.60
CA ALA A 179 16.04 9.48 -0.52
C ALA A 179 15.81 7.99 -0.85
N ASN A 180 15.53 7.14 0.16
CA ASN A 180 15.18 5.73 -0.07
C ASN A 180 13.78 5.58 -0.65
N MET A 181 12.85 6.47 -0.31
CA MET A 181 11.51 6.51 -0.90
C MET A 181 11.53 6.96 -2.37
N GLU A 182 12.40 7.90 -2.74
CA GLU A 182 12.61 8.29 -4.14
C GLU A 182 13.16 7.12 -4.97
N LYS A 183 14.21 6.44 -4.47
CA LYS A 183 14.73 5.21 -5.10
C LYS A 183 13.67 4.12 -5.21
N MET A 184 12.83 3.94 -4.19
CA MET A 184 11.69 3.03 -4.25
C MET A 184 10.76 3.42 -5.41
N GLN A 185 10.34 4.69 -5.50
CA GLN A 185 9.50 5.15 -6.60
C GLN A 185 10.12 4.87 -7.98
N GLU A 186 11.42 5.06 -8.14
CA GLU A 186 12.12 4.74 -9.40
C GLU A 186 12.09 3.25 -9.74
N GLN A 187 12.27 2.37 -8.75
CA GLN A 187 12.17 0.92 -8.97
C GLN A 187 10.76 0.51 -9.37
N PHE A 188 9.73 1.06 -8.70
CA PHE A 188 8.33 0.76 -9.03
C PHE A 188 7.90 1.32 -10.39
N LYS A 189 8.46 2.45 -10.87
CA LYS A 189 8.20 2.96 -12.24
C LYS A 189 8.54 1.96 -13.35
N LYS A 190 9.44 0.99 -13.08
CA LYS A 190 9.80 -0.08 -14.03
C LYS A 190 8.66 -1.09 -14.19
N MET A 191 7.91 -1.34 -13.14
CA MET A 191 6.78 -2.25 -13.12
C MET A 191 5.51 -1.48 -13.47
N LYS A 192 5.01 -1.69 -14.69
CA LYS A 192 3.81 -1.00 -15.19
C LYS A 192 2.68 -2.00 -15.37
N GLY A 193 1.48 -1.58 -14.99
CA GLY A 193 0.26 -2.37 -15.15
C GLY A 193 -0.33 -2.79 -13.82
N PHE A 194 -1.16 -3.83 -13.86
CA PHE A 194 -1.91 -4.32 -12.72
C PHE A 194 -1.53 -5.76 -12.38
N PRO A 195 -1.28 -6.08 -11.09
CA PRO A 195 -0.97 -7.44 -10.67
C PRO A 195 -2.22 -8.32 -10.79
N LEU A 196 -2.18 -9.28 -11.72
CA LEU A 196 -3.19 -10.33 -11.87
C LEU A 196 -2.97 -11.50 -10.93
N ALA A 197 -1.75 -11.68 -10.46
CA ALA A 197 -1.45 -12.56 -9.35
C ALA A 197 -0.36 -11.94 -8.49
N SER A 198 -0.38 -12.22 -7.21
CA SER A 198 0.70 -11.87 -6.30
C SER A 198 0.91 -12.99 -5.28
N LYS A 199 2.16 -13.19 -4.89
CA LYS A 199 2.55 -14.04 -3.78
C LYS A 199 3.54 -13.27 -2.93
N THR A 200 3.07 -12.75 -1.81
CA THR A 200 3.86 -12.02 -0.84
C THR A 200 4.29 -12.96 0.27
N THR A 201 5.59 -13.02 0.52
CA THR A 201 6.17 -13.63 1.71
C THR A 201 6.72 -12.53 2.58
N VAL A 202 6.24 -12.46 3.82
CA VAL A 202 6.75 -11.56 4.85
C VAL A 202 7.47 -12.38 5.90
N ASN A 203 8.65 -11.92 6.32
CA ASN A 203 9.41 -12.46 7.43
C ASN A 203 9.72 -11.33 8.41
N VAL A 204 9.04 -11.31 9.55
CA VAL A 204 9.30 -10.36 10.64
C VAL A 204 9.76 -11.13 11.86
N MET A 205 11.00 -10.90 12.29
CA MET A 205 11.58 -11.51 13.50
C MET A 205 11.42 -13.04 13.56
N GLY A 206 11.66 -13.72 12.44
CA GLY A 206 11.57 -15.18 12.33
C GLY A 206 10.14 -15.72 12.14
N ARG A 207 9.12 -14.86 12.17
CA ARG A 207 7.74 -15.22 11.86
C ARG A 207 7.50 -15.00 10.37
N LYS A 208 7.40 -16.11 9.64
CA LYS A 208 7.05 -16.12 8.22
C LYS A 208 5.53 -16.14 8.05
N SER A 209 5.01 -15.30 7.17
CA SER A 209 3.64 -15.40 6.66
C SER A 209 3.65 -15.27 5.15
N VAL A 210 2.78 -16.02 4.49
CA VAL A 210 2.63 -16.03 3.03
C VAL A 210 1.20 -15.65 2.70
N THR A 211 1.02 -14.73 1.76
CA THR A 211 -0.30 -14.43 1.20
C THR A 211 -0.20 -14.52 -0.31
N SER A 212 -1.16 -15.19 -0.94
CA SER A 212 -1.27 -15.23 -2.39
C SER A 212 -2.64 -14.76 -2.84
N SER A 213 -2.67 -14.03 -3.95
CA SER A 213 -3.89 -13.60 -4.64
C SER A 213 -3.76 -13.95 -6.12
N GLU A 214 -4.83 -14.44 -6.73
CA GLU A 214 -4.90 -14.63 -8.18
C GLU A 214 -6.28 -14.18 -8.68
N VAL A 215 -6.28 -13.32 -9.69
CA VAL A 215 -7.49 -12.81 -10.34
C VAL A 215 -8.15 -13.94 -11.13
N THR A 216 -9.41 -14.18 -10.84
CA THR A 216 -10.22 -15.17 -11.55
C THR A 216 -11.11 -14.52 -12.60
N GLU A 217 -11.47 -13.25 -12.42
CA GLU A 217 -12.38 -12.55 -13.33
C GLU A 217 -12.13 -11.03 -13.32
N ILE A 218 -12.23 -10.41 -14.50
CA ILE A 218 -12.29 -8.95 -14.67
C ILE A 218 -13.53 -8.63 -15.49
N LYS A 219 -14.37 -7.73 -14.98
CA LYS A 219 -15.60 -7.28 -15.63
C LYS A 219 -15.60 -5.77 -15.77
N HIS A 220 -15.94 -5.30 -16.97
CA HIS A 220 -16.14 -3.89 -17.27
C HIS A 220 -17.65 -3.61 -17.29
N SER A 221 -18.17 -3.08 -16.19
CA SER A 221 -19.60 -2.82 -16.01
C SER A 221 -19.82 -1.72 -14.97
N PRO A 222 -20.99 -1.06 -14.98
CA PRO A 222 -21.38 -0.18 -13.89
C PRO A 222 -21.28 -0.90 -12.53
N ILE A 223 -20.79 -0.18 -11.53
CA ILE A 223 -20.64 -0.69 -10.16
C ILE A 223 -21.82 -0.16 -9.34
N PRO A 224 -22.54 -1.02 -8.59
CA PRO A 224 -23.64 -0.56 -7.75
C PRO A 224 -23.14 0.40 -6.67
N ALA A 225 -23.94 1.43 -6.34
CA ALA A 225 -23.56 2.41 -5.32
C ALA A 225 -23.23 1.77 -3.95
N SER A 226 -23.92 0.67 -3.62
CA SER A 226 -23.68 -0.09 -2.39
C SER A 226 -22.28 -0.73 -2.30
N ALA A 227 -21.54 -0.82 -3.40
CA ALA A 227 -20.15 -1.25 -3.38
C ALA A 227 -19.24 -0.27 -2.62
N TRP A 228 -19.67 0.97 -2.40
CA TRP A 228 -18.91 1.99 -1.69
C TRP A 228 -19.31 2.13 -0.22
N ASP A 229 -20.38 1.45 0.19
CA ASP A 229 -20.86 1.48 1.57
C ASP A 229 -20.05 0.53 2.47
N VAL A 230 -19.96 0.91 3.75
CA VAL A 230 -19.51 0.02 4.82
C VAL A 230 -20.58 -1.06 5.02
N PRO A 231 -20.23 -2.36 4.96
CA PRO A 231 -21.21 -3.42 5.15
C PRO A 231 -21.89 -3.35 6.52
N ALA A 232 -23.13 -3.83 6.59
CA ALA A 232 -23.86 -3.95 7.85
C ALA A 232 -23.07 -4.78 8.88
N GLY A 233 -23.18 -4.41 10.16
CA GLY A 233 -22.52 -5.10 11.27
C GLY A 233 -21.09 -4.65 11.55
N TYR A 234 -20.54 -3.69 10.80
CA TYR A 234 -19.24 -3.09 11.10
C TYR A 234 -19.39 -1.98 12.14
N THR A 235 -18.48 -1.98 13.12
CA THR A 235 -18.42 -0.95 14.17
C THR A 235 -17.35 0.08 13.83
N LYS A 236 -17.71 1.37 13.84
CA LYS A 236 -16.73 2.44 13.69
C LYS A 236 -15.85 2.50 14.92
N ILE A 237 -14.54 2.50 14.73
CA ILE A 237 -13.54 2.72 15.77
C ILE A 237 -12.76 3.99 15.48
N ASP A 238 -12.11 4.54 16.51
CA ASP A 238 -11.18 5.63 16.33
C ASP A 238 -10.00 5.19 15.45
N ASN A 239 -9.51 6.12 14.63
CA ASN A 239 -8.38 5.88 13.76
C ASN A 239 -7.15 5.44 14.58
N PRO A 240 -6.66 4.18 14.44
CA PRO A 240 -5.52 3.71 15.21
C PRO A 240 -4.24 4.51 14.94
N MET A 241 -4.11 5.08 13.74
CA MET A 241 -2.95 5.89 13.36
C MET A 241 -2.89 7.18 14.17
N THR A 242 -4.01 7.81 14.49
CA THR A 242 -4.00 9.03 15.30
C THR A 242 -3.80 8.73 16.79
N LYS A 243 -4.19 7.52 17.24
CA LYS A 243 -3.97 7.03 18.61
C LYS A 243 -2.52 6.64 18.91
N ALA A 244 -1.82 5.99 17.99
CA ALA A 244 -0.43 5.53 18.20
C ALA A 244 0.52 6.68 18.60
N PHE A 245 0.32 7.88 18.06
CA PHE A 245 1.13 9.07 18.37
C PHE A 245 0.58 9.91 19.54
N SER A 246 -0.50 9.48 20.18
CA SER A 246 -1.08 10.16 21.36
C SER A 246 -0.63 9.54 22.70
N ARG A 247 -0.08 8.32 22.69
CA ARG A 247 0.34 7.56 23.89
C ARG A 247 1.75 7.89 24.39
N GLY A 248 2.32 9.02 23.95
CA GLY A 248 3.63 9.53 24.39
C GLY A 248 3.52 10.74 25.32
N ARG A 249 2.53 10.77 26.21
CA ARG A 249 2.44 11.74 27.31
C ARG A 249 2.40 11.00 28.63
#